data_AF-A0A7Y3HQ32-F1
#
_entry.id   AF-A0A7Y3HQ32-F1
#
_cell.length_a   1.000
_cell.length_b   1.000
_cell.length_c   1.000
_cell.angle_alpha   90.00
_cell.angle_beta   90.00
_cell.angle_gamma   90.00
#
_symmetry.space_group_name_H-M   'P 1'
#
loop_
_entity.id
_entity.type
_entity.pdbx_description
1 polymer ?
#
loop_
_entity_poly.entity_id
_entity_poly.type
_entity_poly.pdbx_seq_one_letter_code
_entity_poly.pdbx_strand_id
1 'polypeptide(L)'
;MRSLHKENRSPFIVLVLLWFMGIGHMTAQITDQPETAVPAEGEEEPIYWTVKAHRPDAQLMDIKAIDKKGNRHEVRAIQQSSDASMLSVKAMVDGEALPIKLVEKGGEQFYPVKAIDHDGFLIGIKAETETGGLLDVKGVSQTGNIVHLRAINKYLKYYNIIAISPEGKVYDVKGLKMLDTPVETVINGVRIFAHVKSLAQ
;
A
#
# COMPACT_ATOMS: atom_id res chain seq x y z
N MET A 1 -20.12 -24.58 66.14
CA MET A 1 -21.41 -24.60 66.86
C MET A 1 -21.79 -23.17 67.19
N ARG A 2 -23.09 -22.89 67.16
CA ARG A 2 -23.78 -21.58 67.16
C ARG A 2 -23.36 -20.58 68.25
N SER A 3 -23.81 -19.33 68.02
CA SER A 3 -24.36 -18.37 69.00
C SER A 3 -23.42 -17.21 69.37
N LEU A 4 -23.81 -15.95 69.52
CA LEU A 4 -24.91 -15.05 69.08
C LEU A 4 -24.61 -13.72 69.82
N HIS A 5 -24.92 -12.58 69.18
CA HIS A 5 -25.17 -11.26 69.82
C HIS A 5 -23.99 -10.58 70.54
N LYS A 6 -23.85 -9.24 70.64
CA LYS A 6 -24.80 -8.11 70.71
C LYS A 6 -23.95 -6.83 70.51
N GLU A 7 -24.25 -5.95 69.55
CA GLU A 7 -24.94 -4.64 69.74
C GLU A 7 -24.36 -3.73 70.85
N ASN A 8 -23.80 -2.55 70.50
CA ASN A 8 -24.41 -1.23 70.78
C ASN A 8 -23.46 -0.01 70.59
N ARG A 9 -23.99 0.96 69.82
CA ARG A 9 -24.12 2.40 70.10
C ARG A 9 -22.91 3.28 70.51
N SER A 10 -22.63 4.22 69.60
CA SER A 10 -22.04 5.56 69.81
C SER A 10 -22.73 6.34 70.93
N PRO A 11 -22.07 7.29 71.63
CA PRO A 11 -22.10 8.69 71.18
C PRO A 11 -20.81 9.49 71.50
N PHE A 12 -20.51 10.58 70.78
CA PHE A 12 -20.36 11.93 71.37
C PHE A 12 -19.94 12.96 70.32
N ILE A 13 -20.64 14.08 70.39
CA ILE A 13 -20.49 15.34 69.65
C ILE A 13 -19.49 16.22 70.40
N VAL A 14 -18.53 16.87 69.72
CA VAL A 14 -18.08 18.25 70.07
C VAL A 14 -17.67 18.98 68.78
N LEU A 15 -18.13 20.22 68.71
CA LEU A 15 -18.10 21.20 67.63
C LEU A 15 -17.02 22.27 67.95
N VAL A 16 -16.58 23.03 66.93
CA VAL A 16 -16.28 24.49 66.96
C VAL A 16 -14.79 24.96 66.77
N LEU A 17 -14.66 25.81 65.72
CA LEU A 17 -13.82 27.00 65.45
C LEU A 17 -12.36 26.93 64.97
N LEU A 18 -12.26 27.15 63.64
CA LEU A 18 -11.37 28.05 62.89
C LEU A 18 -10.85 29.31 63.63
N TRP A 19 -9.55 29.62 63.44
CA TRP A 19 -8.98 30.77 62.71
C TRP A 19 -7.52 30.97 63.15
N PHE A 20 -6.56 31.02 62.22
CA PHE A 20 -5.59 32.12 62.08
C PHE A 20 -4.71 31.94 60.84
N MET A 21 -4.55 33.05 60.13
CA MET A 21 -3.74 33.28 58.93
C MET A 21 -2.24 33.06 59.15
N GLY A 22 -1.50 32.82 58.06
CA GLY A 22 -0.12 33.33 57.94
C GLY A 22 0.96 32.36 57.45
N ILE A 23 1.02 32.20 56.13
CA ILE A 23 2.19 32.11 55.23
C ILE A 23 3.49 31.48 55.77
N GLY A 24 3.94 30.43 55.07
CA GLY A 24 5.37 30.15 54.95
C GLY A 24 5.70 28.72 54.56
N HIS A 25 5.19 28.20 53.44
CA HIS A 25 5.79 27.02 52.80
C HIS A 25 5.86 27.23 51.30
N MET A 26 7.08 27.09 50.77
CA MET A 26 7.36 27.10 49.35
C MET A 26 6.55 26.01 48.66
N THR A 27 5.78 26.38 47.65
CA THR A 27 5.21 25.44 46.70
C THR A 27 5.98 25.63 45.40
N ALA A 28 6.72 24.61 44.99
CA ALA A 28 7.28 24.52 43.66
C ALA A 28 6.16 24.73 42.63
N GLN A 29 6.30 25.74 41.76
CA GLN A 29 5.44 25.86 40.60
C GLN A 29 5.84 24.76 39.61
N ILE A 30 5.12 23.64 39.65
CA ILE A 30 4.93 22.82 38.45
C ILE A 30 3.83 23.54 37.68
N THR A 31 4.24 24.31 36.68
CA THR A 31 3.34 24.84 35.66
C THR A 31 2.77 23.64 34.93
N ASP A 32 1.46 23.39 35.09
CA ASP A 32 0.70 22.56 34.16
C ASP A 32 0.71 23.27 32.79
N GLN A 33 1.74 23.00 31.99
CA GLN A 33 1.62 23.18 30.54
C GLN A 33 0.61 22.13 30.08
N PRO A 34 -0.48 22.52 29.39
CA PRO A 34 -1.28 21.53 28.68
C PRO A 34 -0.34 20.89 27.67
N GLU A 35 -0.11 19.59 27.84
CA GLU A 35 0.53 18.73 26.86
C GLU A 35 -0.22 19.00 25.54
N THR A 36 0.44 19.71 24.62
CA THR A 36 -0.10 19.97 23.30
C THR A 36 -0.41 18.63 22.69
N ALA A 37 -1.70 18.28 22.63
CA ALA A 37 -2.18 17.16 21.86
C ALA A 37 -1.63 17.37 20.45
N VAL A 38 -0.65 16.53 20.07
CA VAL A 38 -0.22 16.41 18.68
C VAL A 38 -1.51 16.09 17.92
N PRO A 39 -1.92 16.92 16.94
CA PRO A 39 -3.07 16.58 16.13
C PRO A 39 -2.79 15.21 15.52
N ALA A 40 -3.73 14.27 15.64
CA ALA A 40 -3.67 13.05 14.86
C ALA A 40 -3.51 13.48 13.39
N GLU A 41 -2.35 13.21 12.79
CA GLU A 41 -2.11 13.45 11.37
C GLU A 41 -3.24 12.73 10.61
N GLY A 42 -4.09 13.50 9.94
CA GLY A 42 -5.15 12.93 9.12
C GLY A 42 -4.51 12.13 8.01
N GLU A 43 -4.97 10.89 7.81
CA GLU A 43 -4.56 10.07 6.67
C GLU A 43 -4.90 10.85 5.38
N GLU A 44 -3.88 11.34 4.67
CA GLU A 44 -4.06 12.03 3.38
C GLU A 44 -4.72 11.08 2.38
N GLU A 45 -5.70 11.58 1.61
CA GLU A 45 -6.32 10.75 0.57
C GLU A 45 -5.28 10.31 -0.48
N PRO A 46 -5.31 9.03 -0.92
CA PRO A 46 -4.31 8.52 -1.84
C PRO A 46 -4.42 9.17 -3.22
N ILE A 47 -3.27 9.54 -3.80
CA ILE A 47 -3.17 10.04 -5.17
C ILE A 47 -2.96 8.85 -6.13
N TYR A 48 -3.82 8.75 -7.13
CA TYR A 48 -3.79 7.67 -8.11
C TYR A 48 -3.16 8.10 -9.44
N TRP A 49 -2.02 7.51 -9.74
CA TRP A 49 -1.29 7.72 -10.98
C TRP A 49 -1.79 6.73 -12.04
N THR A 50 -1.94 7.20 -13.28
CA THR A 50 -2.34 6.34 -14.40
C THR A 50 -1.16 5.49 -14.86
N VAL A 51 -1.38 4.21 -15.15
CA VAL A 51 -0.32 3.31 -15.66
C VAL A 51 -0.54 3.08 -17.15
N LYS A 52 0.51 3.28 -17.96
CA LYS A 52 0.46 3.23 -19.42
C LYS A 52 1.62 2.40 -19.98
N ALA A 53 1.42 1.83 -21.16
CA ALA A 53 2.53 1.37 -21.99
C ALA A 53 2.94 2.47 -22.97
N HIS A 54 4.25 2.67 -23.13
CA HIS A 54 4.85 3.77 -23.89
C HIS A 54 5.96 3.28 -24.83
N ARG A 55 6.05 3.90 -26.01
CA ARG A 55 7.24 3.88 -26.87
C ARG A 55 7.33 5.22 -27.61
N PRO A 56 8.52 5.79 -27.87
CA PRO A 56 8.63 7.14 -28.46
C PRO A 56 7.91 7.35 -29.80
N ASP A 57 7.85 6.32 -30.66
CA ASP A 57 7.20 6.30 -31.96
C ASP A 57 5.74 5.77 -31.90
N ALA A 58 5.16 5.64 -30.70
CA ALA A 58 3.84 5.04 -30.52
C ALA A 58 3.00 5.80 -29.50
N GLN A 59 1.70 5.71 -29.69
CA GLN A 59 0.74 6.22 -28.72
C GLN A 59 0.80 5.45 -27.40
N LEU A 60 0.45 6.15 -26.31
CA LEU A 60 0.28 5.54 -25.00
C LEU A 60 -0.91 4.58 -25.02
N MET A 61 -0.69 3.36 -24.56
CA MET A 61 -1.72 2.35 -24.40
C MET A 61 -2.10 2.21 -22.93
N ASP A 62 -3.38 1.99 -22.65
CA ASP A 62 -3.86 1.74 -21.29
C ASP A 62 -3.34 0.41 -20.78
N ILE A 63 -2.89 0.38 -19.52
CA ILE A 63 -2.70 -0.88 -18.80
C ILE A 63 -3.98 -1.20 -18.06
N LYS A 64 -4.55 -2.38 -18.34
CA LYS A 64 -5.75 -2.90 -17.70
C LYS A 64 -5.48 -4.26 -17.06
N ALA A 65 -6.19 -4.53 -15.97
CA ALA A 65 -6.36 -5.87 -15.46
C ALA A 65 -7.59 -6.51 -16.12
N ILE A 66 -7.41 -7.68 -16.72
CA ILE A 66 -8.47 -8.40 -17.45
C ILE A 66 -8.83 -9.64 -16.64
N ASP A 67 -10.05 -9.65 -16.09
CA ASP A 67 -10.54 -10.77 -15.29
C ASP A 67 -11.00 -11.94 -16.17
N LYS A 68 -11.40 -13.05 -15.54
CA LYS A 68 -11.86 -14.26 -16.24
C LYS A 68 -13.15 -14.05 -17.05
N LYS A 69 -13.96 -13.05 -16.72
CA LYS A 69 -15.18 -12.68 -17.44
C LYS A 69 -14.87 -11.74 -18.61
N GLY A 70 -13.63 -11.26 -18.71
CA GLY A 70 -13.18 -10.30 -19.71
C GLY A 70 -13.45 -8.85 -19.34
N ASN A 71 -13.81 -8.54 -18.09
CA ASN A 71 -13.98 -7.14 -17.68
C ASN A 71 -12.61 -6.45 -17.59
N ARG A 72 -12.61 -5.16 -17.89
CA ARG A 72 -11.43 -4.29 -17.82
C ARG A 72 -11.46 -3.54 -16.51
N HIS A 73 -10.40 -3.71 -15.73
CA HIS A 73 -10.20 -3.05 -14.45
C HIS A 73 -9.00 -2.11 -14.52
N GLU A 74 -9.09 -1.00 -13.79
CA GLU A 74 -8.05 0.02 -13.78
C GLU A 74 -6.77 -0.49 -13.11
N VAL A 75 -5.62 -0.07 -13.63
CA VAL A 75 -4.32 -0.29 -12.99
C VAL A 75 -3.72 1.05 -12.62
N ARG A 76 -3.40 1.22 -11.33
CA ARG A 76 -2.95 2.51 -10.77
C ARG A 76 -1.69 2.32 -9.95
N ALA A 77 -0.79 3.29 -10.02
CA ALA A 77 0.22 3.46 -8.99
C ALA A 77 -0.35 4.38 -7.90
N ILE A 78 -0.16 4.03 -6.63
CA ILE A 78 -0.81 4.66 -5.49
C ILE A 78 0.26 5.36 -4.64
N GLN A 79 0.09 6.66 -4.46
CA GLN A 79 0.88 7.49 -3.56
C GLN A 79 0.04 7.76 -2.31
N GLN A 80 0.55 7.31 -1.15
CA GLN A 80 -0.15 7.41 0.14
C GLN A 80 0.45 8.49 1.06
N SER A 81 1.53 9.13 0.62
CA SER A 81 2.27 10.11 1.41
C SER A 81 2.98 11.11 0.48
N SER A 82 3.53 12.15 1.09
CA SER A 82 4.42 13.11 0.43
C SER A 82 5.70 12.47 -0.11
N ASP A 83 6.21 11.40 0.52
CA ASP A 83 7.27 10.56 -0.07
C ASP A 83 6.72 9.77 -1.27
N ALA A 84 7.15 10.18 -2.46
CA ALA A 84 6.80 9.56 -3.73
C ALA A 84 7.98 8.80 -4.36
N SER A 85 9.07 8.51 -3.62
CA SER A 85 10.24 7.81 -4.19
C SER A 85 9.89 6.45 -4.81
N MET A 86 8.92 5.74 -4.21
CA MET A 86 8.43 4.45 -4.68
C MET A 86 6.94 4.29 -4.43
N LEU A 87 6.18 3.95 -5.47
CA LEU A 87 4.74 3.75 -5.40
C LEU A 87 4.37 2.28 -5.57
N SER A 88 3.31 1.85 -4.88
CA SER A 88 2.72 0.53 -5.11
C SER A 88 1.85 0.55 -6.35
N VAL A 89 1.99 -0.46 -7.21
CA VAL A 89 1.14 -0.63 -8.40
C VAL A 89 0.09 -1.72 -8.14
N LYS A 90 -1.18 -1.38 -8.34
CA LYS A 90 -2.34 -2.20 -7.97
C LYS A 90 -3.36 -2.26 -9.10
N ALA A 91 -4.11 -3.34 -9.16
CA ALA A 91 -5.33 -3.44 -9.96
C ALA A 91 -6.54 -3.08 -9.09
N MET A 92 -7.42 -2.23 -9.59
CA MET A 92 -8.64 -1.79 -8.89
C MET A 92 -9.81 -2.64 -9.39
N VAL A 93 -10.11 -3.72 -8.67
CA VAL A 93 -11.10 -4.74 -9.07
C VAL A 93 -12.22 -4.77 -8.04
N ASP A 94 -13.45 -4.51 -8.46
CA ASP A 94 -14.66 -4.57 -7.61
C ASP A 94 -14.55 -3.79 -6.27
N GLY A 95 -13.85 -2.65 -6.31
CA GLY A 95 -13.63 -1.78 -5.13
C GLY A 95 -12.37 -2.11 -4.32
N GLU A 96 -11.63 -3.17 -4.68
CA GLU A 96 -10.43 -3.61 -3.98
C GLU A 96 -9.14 -3.31 -4.76
N ALA A 97 -8.05 -3.05 -4.03
CA ALA A 97 -6.72 -2.77 -4.59
C ALA A 97 -5.80 -4.01 -4.56
N LEU A 98 -5.96 -4.88 -5.56
CA LEU A 98 -5.25 -6.14 -5.67
C LEU A 98 -3.76 -5.96 -6.01
N PRO A 99 -2.83 -6.67 -5.33
CA PRO A 99 -1.40 -6.59 -5.61
C PRO A 99 -1.07 -7.10 -7.01
N ILE A 100 -0.28 -6.32 -7.76
CA ILE A 100 0.35 -6.77 -9.00
C ILE A 100 1.78 -7.23 -8.70
N LYS A 101 2.13 -8.43 -9.18
CA LYS A 101 3.43 -9.08 -8.92
C LYS A 101 3.98 -9.74 -10.18
N LEU A 102 5.29 -9.96 -10.20
CA LEU A 102 5.90 -10.93 -11.10
C LEU A 102 5.74 -12.30 -10.46
N VAL A 103 5.01 -13.19 -11.10
CA VAL A 103 4.85 -14.59 -10.67
C VAL A 103 6.07 -15.38 -11.15
N GLU A 104 6.41 -16.46 -10.46
CA GLU A 104 7.44 -17.36 -10.96
C GLU A 104 7.15 -17.78 -12.41
N LYS A 105 8.23 -17.83 -13.20
CA LYS A 105 8.20 -18.05 -14.64
C LYS A 105 7.60 -19.40 -15.06
N GLY A 106 7.73 -20.45 -14.25
CA GLY A 106 7.11 -21.76 -14.53
C GLY A 106 7.45 -22.37 -15.90
N GLY A 107 8.62 -22.07 -16.46
CA GLY A 107 9.03 -22.52 -17.79
C GLY A 107 8.68 -21.58 -18.96
N GLU A 108 7.96 -20.47 -18.71
CA GLU A 108 7.71 -19.45 -19.74
C GLU A 108 9.00 -18.73 -20.17
N GLN A 109 9.00 -18.13 -21.38
CA GLN A 109 10.14 -17.32 -21.83
C GLN A 109 10.34 -16.06 -20.97
N PHE A 110 9.26 -15.45 -20.47
CA PHE A 110 9.28 -14.21 -19.69
C PHE A 110 8.49 -14.37 -18.39
N TYR A 111 8.82 -13.57 -17.36
CA TYR A 111 8.09 -13.62 -16.10
C TYR A 111 6.66 -13.06 -16.27
N PRO A 112 5.60 -13.78 -15.88
CA PRO A 112 4.24 -13.28 -15.94
C PRO A 112 4.03 -12.12 -14.95
N VAL A 113 3.40 -11.03 -15.42
CA VAL A 113 2.89 -9.97 -14.53
C VAL A 113 1.40 -10.18 -14.33
N LYS A 114 0.98 -10.36 -13.08
CA LYS A 114 -0.40 -10.71 -12.73
C LYS A 114 -0.85 -9.93 -11.50
N ALA A 115 -2.14 -9.56 -11.47
CA ALA A 115 -2.81 -9.25 -10.21
C ALA A 115 -3.21 -10.56 -9.53
N ILE A 116 -3.25 -10.56 -8.20
CA ILE A 116 -3.55 -11.73 -7.37
C ILE A 116 -4.72 -11.36 -6.47
N ASP A 117 -5.82 -12.09 -6.57
CA ASP A 117 -6.97 -11.90 -5.68
C ASP A 117 -6.80 -12.65 -4.35
N HIS A 118 -7.81 -12.55 -3.47
CA HIS A 118 -7.81 -13.16 -2.14
C HIS A 118 -7.74 -14.68 -2.15
N ASP A 119 -8.21 -15.33 -3.22
CA ASP A 119 -8.19 -16.79 -3.38
C ASP A 119 -6.93 -17.28 -4.12
N GLY A 120 -6.05 -16.35 -4.53
CA GLY A 120 -4.83 -16.67 -5.28
C GLY A 120 -5.06 -16.83 -6.79
N PHE A 121 -6.23 -16.47 -7.32
CA PHE A 121 -6.43 -16.45 -8.75
C PHE A 121 -5.64 -15.31 -9.40
N LEU A 122 -5.09 -15.63 -10.56
CA LEU A 122 -4.26 -14.72 -11.33
C LEU A 122 -5.08 -13.98 -12.38
N ILE A 123 -5.11 -12.65 -12.26
CA ILE A 123 -5.75 -11.74 -13.21
C ILE A 123 -4.69 -11.21 -14.17
N GLY A 124 -5.00 -11.23 -15.47
CA GLY A 124 -4.05 -10.85 -16.51
C GLY A 124 -3.81 -9.34 -16.55
N ILE A 125 -2.56 -8.91 -16.53
CA ILE A 125 -2.21 -7.49 -16.80
C ILE A 125 -1.87 -7.35 -18.28
N LYS A 126 -2.59 -6.48 -18.98
CA LYS A 126 -2.50 -6.30 -20.42
C LYS A 126 -2.38 -4.82 -20.80
N ALA A 127 -1.70 -4.54 -21.90
CA ALA A 127 -1.83 -3.24 -22.55
C ALA A 127 -2.92 -3.32 -23.63
N GLU A 128 -3.85 -2.39 -23.64
CA GLU A 128 -4.96 -2.33 -24.59
C GLU A 128 -4.64 -1.33 -25.72
N THR A 129 -4.68 -1.80 -26.97
CA THR A 129 -4.53 -0.96 -28.16
C THR A 129 -5.83 -0.20 -28.42
N GLU A 130 -5.77 0.87 -29.21
CA GLU A 130 -6.97 1.63 -29.60
C GLU A 130 -8.04 0.77 -30.29
N THR A 131 -7.60 -0.26 -31.02
CA THR A 131 -8.48 -1.21 -31.70
C THR A 131 -9.02 -2.32 -30.77
N GLY A 132 -8.75 -2.26 -29.47
CA GLY A 132 -9.18 -3.25 -28.47
C GLY A 132 -8.31 -4.52 -28.42
N GLY A 133 -7.16 -4.53 -29.11
CA GLY A 133 -6.18 -5.61 -29.03
C GLY A 133 -5.46 -5.62 -27.69
N LEU A 134 -5.08 -6.80 -27.20
CA LEU A 134 -4.44 -6.95 -25.90
C LEU A 134 -3.02 -7.48 -26.04
N LEU A 135 -2.06 -6.75 -25.48
CA LEU A 135 -0.66 -7.13 -25.41
C LEU A 135 -0.32 -7.64 -24.00
N ASP A 136 0.46 -8.71 -23.92
CA ASP A 136 0.93 -9.23 -22.63
C ASP A 136 1.93 -8.29 -21.96
N VAL A 137 1.74 -8.02 -20.67
CA VAL A 137 2.76 -7.36 -19.84
C VAL A 137 3.59 -8.44 -19.13
N LYS A 138 4.92 -8.38 -19.31
CA LYS A 138 5.86 -9.37 -18.80
C LYS A 138 7.14 -8.72 -18.26
N GLY A 139 7.83 -9.43 -17.37
CA GLY A 139 9.23 -9.15 -17.02
C GLY A 139 10.18 -9.78 -18.02
N VAL A 140 10.88 -8.95 -18.81
CA VAL A 140 11.64 -9.39 -19.99
C VAL A 140 13.15 -9.51 -19.77
N SER A 141 13.70 -8.73 -18.84
CA SER A 141 15.13 -8.73 -18.51
C SER A 141 15.33 -8.25 -17.07
N GLN A 142 16.49 -8.54 -16.50
CA GLN A 142 16.86 -8.16 -15.15
C GLN A 142 18.25 -7.53 -15.15
N THR A 143 18.39 -6.41 -14.44
CA THR A 143 19.65 -5.70 -14.20
C THR A 143 19.78 -5.50 -12.69
N GLY A 144 20.65 -6.29 -12.05
CA GLY A 144 20.71 -6.36 -10.58
C GLY A 144 19.34 -6.73 -9.99
N ASN A 145 18.84 -5.91 -9.09
CA ASN A 145 17.56 -6.12 -8.41
C ASN A 145 16.35 -5.59 -9.19
N ILE A 146 16.56 -4.97 -10.35
CA ILE A 146 15.50 -4.37 -11.15
C ILE A 146 15.15 -5.29 -12.32
N VAL A 147 13.87 -5.62 -12.43
CA VAL A 147 13.31 -6.37 -13.56
C VAL A 147 12.59 -5.39 -14.49
N HIS A 148 13.00 -5.35 -15.75
CA HIS A 148 12.37 -4.49 -16.75
C HIS A 148 11.05 -5.09 -17.20
N LEU A 149 9.97 -4.33 -17.01
CA LEU A 149 8.63 -4.69 -17.48
C LEU A 149 8.37 -4.09 -18.86
N ARG A 150 7.76 -4.89 -19.73
CA ARG A 150 7.34 -4.48 -21.07
C ARG A 150 5.98 -5.04 -21.42
N ALA A 151 5.18 -4.27 -22.15
CA ALA A 151 4.12 -4.84 -22.97
C ALA A 151 4.73 -5.38 -24.26
N ILE A 152 4.29 -6.55 -24.71
CA ILE A 152 4.90 -7.30 -25.81
C ILE A 152 3.83 -7.70 -26.81
N ASN A 153 4.05 -7.39 -28.08
CA ASN A 153 3.21 -7.89 -29.16
C ASN A 153 3.73 -9.22 -29.75
N LYS A 154 2.95 -9.82 -30.66
CA LYS A 154 3.31 -11.08 -31.34
C LYS A 154 4.61 -11.04 -32.15
N TYR A 155 5.16 -9.86 -32.41
CA TYR A 155 6.42 -9.64 -33.13
C TYR A 155 7.58 -9.29 -32.19
N LEU A 156 7.41 -9.47 -30.87
CA LEU A 156 8.38 -9.09 -29.84
C LEU A 156 8.76 -7.60 -29.84
N LYS A 157 7.88 -6.72 -30.34
CA LYS A 157 8.04 -5.28 -30.19
C LYS A 157 7.66 -4.90 -28.76
N TYR A 158 8.60 -4.30 -28.05
CA TYR A 158 8.47 -3.94 -26.64
C TYR A 158 7.98 -2.51 -26.44
N TYR A 159 7.18 -2.30 -25.39
CA TYR A 159 6.74 -1.00 -24.91
C TYR A 159 7.08 -0.89 -23.42
N ASN A 160 7.66 0.23 -23.00
CA ASN A 160 7.97 0.51 -21.61
C ASN A 160 6.67 0.65 -20.81
N ILE A 161 6.70 0.34 -19.52
CA ILE A 161 5.56 0.59 -18.62
C ILE A 161 5.93 1.78 -17.74
N ILE A 162 5.06 2.78 -17.71
CA ILE A 162 5.25 4.02 -16.95
C ILE A 162 4.01 4.32 -16.12
N ALA A 163 4.19 5.04 -15.02
CA ALA A 163 3.11 5.67 -14.28
C ALA A 163 3.19 7.18 -14.46
N ILE A 164 2.04 7.83 -14.63
CA ILE A 164 1.92 9.27 -14.89
C ILE A 164 1.04 9.87 -13.80
N SER A 165 1.58 10.82 -13.03
CA SER A 165 0.86 11.54 -11.98
C SER A 165 -0.20 12.46 -12.59
N PRO A 166 -1.19 12.92 -11.79
CA PRO A 166 -2.15 13.94 -12.25
C PRO A 166 -1.49 15.22 -12.78
N GLU A 167 -0.33 15.59 -12.23
CA GLU A 167 0.47 16.76 -12.61
C GLU A 167 1.46 16.46 -13.76
N GLY A 168 1.46 15.24 -14.30
CA GLY A 168 2.30 14.84 -15.43
C GLY A 168 3.71 14.36 -15.07
N LYS A 169 4.03 14.13 -13.78
CA LYS A 169 5.28 13.47 -13.41
C LYS A 169 5.27 12.03 -13.91
N VAL A 170 6.40 11.56 -14.46
CA VAL A 170 6.50 10.23 -15.05
C VAL A 170 7.49 9.38 -14.29
N TYR A 171 7.03 8.23 -13.82
CA TYR A 171 7.84 7.20 -13.18
C TYR A 171 7.87 5.92 -14.00
N ASP A 172 8.94 5.18 -13.80
CA ASP A 172 9.14 3.89 -14.44
C ASP A 172 8.45 2.80 -13.61
N VAL A 173 7.69 1.92 -14.26
CA VAL A 173 7.12 0.74 -13.58
C VAL A 173 8.03 -0.46 -13.82
N LYS A 174 8.53 -1.05 -12.73
CA LYS A 174 9.54 -2.10 -12.73
C LYS A 174 9.17 -3.21 -11.77
N GLY A 175 9.78 -4.38 -11.98
CA GLY A 175 9.89 -5.39 -10.95
C GLY A 175 11.07 -5.07 -10.02
N LEU A 176 10.91 -5.33 -8.74
CA LEU A 176 11.92 -5.18 -7.70
C LEU A 176 12.08 -6.54 -7.01
N LYS A 177 13.28 -7.12 -7.16
CA LYS A 177 13.70 -8.36 -6.53
C LYS A 177 14.59 -8.01 -5.35
N MET A 178 14.17 -8.31 -4.12
CA MET A 178 14.96 -7.96 -2.93
C MET A 178 15.83 -9.11 -2.48
N LEU A 179 15.37 -10.35 -2.67
CA LEU A 179 16.10 -11.55 -2.25
C LEU A 179 16.85 -12.19 -3.42
N ASP A 180 17.96 -12.86 -3.13
CA ASP A 180 18.67 -13.65 -4.15
C ASP A 180 18.01 -15.02 -4.42
N THR A 181 17.01 -15.38 -3.63
CA THR A 181 16.25 -16.64 -3.78
C THR A 181 15.33 -16.60 -5.01
N PRO A 182 15.05 -17.74 -5.66
CA PRO A 182 14.12 -17.78 -6.80
C PRO A 182 12.70 -17.32 -6.45
N VAL A 183 12.28 -17.48 -5.20
CA VAL A 183 10.99 -17.02 -4.68
C VAL A 183 11.24 -15.88 -3.71
N GLU A 184 10.63 -14.73 -3.98
CA GLU A 184 10.59 -13.58 -3.09
C GLU A 184 9.67 -13.84 -1.90
N THR A 185 8.47 -14.37 -2.17
CA THR A 185 7.45 -14.66 -1.16
C THR A 185 6.33 -15.53 -1.76
N VAL A 186 5.37 -15.93 -0.94
CA VAL A 186 4.14 -16.60 -1.38
C VAL A 186 2.94 -15.76 -0.93
N ILE A 187 2.08 -15.37 -1.85
CA ILE A 187 0.86 -14.60 -1.58
C ILE A 187 -0.34 -15.43 -2.03
N ASN A 188 -1.23 -15.79 -1.09
CA ASN A 188 -2.43 -16.60 -1.36
C ASN A 188 -2.11 -17.86 -2.17
N GLY A 189 -1.03 -18.56 -1.80
CA GLY A 189 -0.56 -19.77 -2.50
C GLY A 189 0.24 -19.52 -3.80
N VAL A 190 0.34 -18.29 -4.28
CA VAL A 190 1.07 -17.92 -5.49
C VAL A 190 2.53 -17.61 -5.17
N ARG A 191 3.47 -18.31 -5.83
CA ARG A 191 4.92 -18.06 -5.70
C ARG A 191 5.34 -16.83 -6.49
N ILE A 192 5.85 -15.83 -5.77
CA ILE A 192 6.20 -14.52 -6.31
C ILE A 192 7.68 -14.49 -6.64
N PHE A 193 8.02 -14.08 -7.86
CA PHE A 193 9.39 -13.80 -8.26
C PHE A 193 9.83 -12.42 -7.79
N ALA A 194 9.03 -11.37 -8.00
CA ALA A 194 9.40 -10.00 -7.64
C ALA A 194 8.17 -9.10 -7.43
N HIS A 195 8.37 -7.99 -6.72
CA HIS A 195 7.33 -6.98 -6.49
C HIS A 195 7.23 -6.01 -7.67
N VAL A 196 6.02 -5.60 -8.08
CA VAL A 196 5.88 -4.50 -9.06
C VAL A 196 5.75 -3.17 -8.32
N LYS A 197 6.59 -2.21 -8.71
CA LYS A 197 6.68 -0.87 -8.12
C LYS A 197 6.85 0.18 -9.21
N SER A 198 6.35 1.38 -8.94
CA SER A 198 6.69 2.57 -9.72
C SER A 198 7.82 3.31 -9.02
N LEU A 199 8.86 3.69 -9.74
CA LEU A 199 10.08 4.28 -9.18
C LEU A 199 10.35 5.64 -9.81
N ALA A 200 10.71 6.60 -8.97
CA ALA A 200 11.35 7.83 -9.43
C ALA A 200 12.65 7.49 -10.17
N GLN A 201 12.90 8.18 -11.29
CA GLN A 201 14.16 8.10 -12.01
C GLN A 201 15.10 9.24 -11.59
#